data_AF-A0A7S0RI15-F1
#
_entry.id   AF-A0A7S0RI15-F1
#
_cell.length_a   1.000
_cell.length_b   1.000
_cell.length_c   1.000
_cell.angle_alpha   90.00
_cell.angle_beta   90.00
_cell.angle_gamma   90.00
#
_symmetry.space_group_name_H-M   'P 1'
#
loop_
_entity.id
_entity.type
_entity.pdbx_description
1 polymer ?
#
loop_
_entity_poly.entity_id
_entity_poly.type
_entity_poly.pdbx_seq_one_letter_code
_entity_poly.pdbx_strand_id
1 'polypeptide(L)'
;MAKATALTLAEEEQVIRNRFLTQAMVARGEPPFKKLTKRFLHLCDEAERGSVEAAEKAYDALMREIAMIDLQNQKQAAIMDANRREQESYVAKQQQLLADIEQAKLDIEAKKAELEQARVVRQHNEEYEVLRHLVVQAPPRAATQREIDRVNRTIEKITAEGKKIAGIMQKRRQQFALLFHVIDELQRVTEEGDDAGA
;
A
#
# COMPACT_ATOMS: atom_id res chain seq x y z
N MET A 1 -33.36 -19.55 53.52
CA MET A 1 -32.77 -19.43 52.17
C MET A 1 -31.44 -18.69 52.30
N ALA A 2 -30.34 -19.42 52.51
CA ALA A 2 -29.02 -18.82 52.62
C ALA A 2 -28.58 -18.31 51.24
N LYS A 3 -28.35 -17.00 51.11
CA LYS A 3 -27.73 -16.41 49.92
C LYS A 3 -26.36 -17.03 49.73
N ALA A 4 -26.15 -17.71 48.60
CA ALA A 4 -24.83 -18.15 48.19
C ALA A 4 -23.98 -16.89 47.96
N THR A 5 -23.02 -16.65 48.85
CA THR A 5 -21.96 -15.65 48.66
C THR A 5 -21.20 -16.05 47.40
N ALA A 6 -21.18 -15.20 46.38
CA ALA A 6 -20.39 -15.44 45.17
C ALA A 6 -18.91 -15.48 45.58
N LEU A 7 -18.24 -16.60 45.30
CA LEU A 7 -16.81 -16.73 45.53
C LEU A 7 -16.08 -15.72 44.63
N THR A 8 -14.98 -15.17 45.14
CA THR A 8 -14.07 -14.39 44.32
C THR A 8 -13.36 -15.30 43.30
N LEU A 9 -12.88 -14.74 42.18
CA LEU A 9 -12.21 -15.51 41.11
C LEU A 9 -11.04 -16.37 41.64
N ALA A 10 -10.31 -15.87 42.63
CA ALA A 10 -9.22 -16.59 43.27
C ALA A 10 -9.70 -17.77 44.14
N GLU A 11 -10.82 -17.60 44.85
CA GLU A 11 -11.45 -18.67 45.61
C GLU A 11 -12.06 -19.72 44.67
N GLU A 12 -12.64 -19.30 43.53
CA GLU A 12 -13.13 -20.21 42.49
C GLU A 12 -11.99 -21.03 41.88
N GLU A 13 -10.86 -20.40 41.54
CA GLU A 13 -9.67 -21.11 41.06
C GLU A 13 -9.15 -22.12 42.09
N GLN A 14 -9.12 -21.75 43.38
CA GLN A 14 -8.72 -22.68 44.43
C GLN A 14 -9.69 -23.85 44.57
N VAL A 15 -11.00 -23.60 44.49
CA VAL A 15 -12.02 -24.66 44.53
C VAL A 15 -11.92 -25.57 43.31
N ILE A 16 -11.70 -25.01 42.11
CA ILE A 16 -11.49 -25.78 40.88
C ILE A 16 -10.21 -26.61 40.97
N ARG A 17 -9.11 -26.02 41.42
CA ARG A 17 -7.82 -26.70 41.64
C ARG A 17 -7.97 -27.85 42.63
N ASN A 18 -8.62 -27.62 43.77
CA ASN A 18 -8.87 -28.64 44.77
C ASN A 18 -9.78 -29.75 44.23
N ARG A 19 -10.83 -29.41 43.48
CA ARG A 19 -11.72 -30.40 42.84
C ARG A 19 -11.01 -31.23 41.78
N PHE A 20 -10.11 -30.63 41.02
CA PHE A 20 -9.32 -31.31 39.99
C PHE A 20 -8.28 -32.25 40.62
N LEU A 21 -7.53 -31.77 41.63
CA LEU A 21 -6.53 -32.55 42.36
C LEU A 21 -7.16 -33.73 43.12
N THR A 22 -8.33 -33.53 43.72
CA THR A 22 -9.06 -34.60 44.44
C THR A 22 -9.88 -35.49 43.50
N GLN A 23 -9.92 -35.19 42.20
CA GLN A 23 -10.77 -35.85 41.21
C GLN A 23 -12.25 -35.94 41.64
N ALA A 24 -12.73 -34.99 42.45
CA ALA A 24 -14.08 -35.01 43.00
C ALA A 24 -15.21 -34.96 41.94
N MET A 25 -14.87 -34.68 40.68
CA MET A 25 -15.79 -34.64 39.53
C MET A 25 -15.47 -35.65 38.41
N VAL A 26 -14.52 -36.58 38.57
CA VAL A 26 -14.29 -37.60 37.53
C VAL A 26 -15.41 -38.63 37.59
N ALA A 27 -16.20 -38.70 36.51
CA ALA A 27 -17.48 -39.41 36.41
C ALA A 27 -17.45 -40.94 36.60
N ARG A 28 -16.32 -41.58 36.94
CA ARG A 28 -16.26 -43.01 37.24
C ARG A 28 -15.17 -43.33 38.27
N GLY A 29 -15.59 -43.58 39.51
CA GLY A 29 -14.75 -44.18 40.53
C GLY A 29 -14.86 -43.53 41.91
N GLU A 30 -14.48 -44.29 42.94
CA GLU A 30 -14.24 -43.74 44.27
C GLU A 30 -12.98 -42.86 44.24
N PRO A 31 -12.96 -41.68 44.90
CA PRO A 31 -11.77 -40.83 44.94
C PRO A 31 -10.51 -41.60 45.39
N PRO A 32 -9.36 -41.41 44.73
CA PRO A 32 -8.18 -42.24 44.96
C PRO A 32 -7.74 -42.29 46.43
N PHE A 33 -7.73 -41.14 47.11
CA PHE A 33 -7.40 -41.06 48.53
C PHE A 33 -8.43 -41.76 49.43
N LYS A 34 -9.72 -41.70 49.10
CA LYS A 34 -10.76 -42.39 49.87
C LYS A 34 -10.61 -43.90 49.74
N LYS A 35 -10.32 -44.39 48.53
CA LYS A 35 -10.04 -45.80 48.26
C LYS A 35 -8.76 -46.26 48.97
N LEU A 36 -7.71 -45.44 48.99
CA LEU A 36 -6.47 -45.69 49.72
C LEU A 36 -6.72 -45.79 51.24
N THR A 37 -7.47 -44.85 51.83
CA THR A 37 -7.82 -44.90 53.26
C THR A 37 -8.59 -46.17 53.61
N LYS A 38 -9.53 -46.61 52.76
CA LYS A 38 -10.24 -47.88 52.97
C LYS A 38 -9.31 -49.09 52.93
N ARG A 39 -8.36 -49.13 52.00
CA ARG A 39 -7.34 -50.19 51.92
C ARG A 39 -6.45 -50.22 53.16
N PHE A 40 -6.08 -49.04 53.66
CA PHE A 40 -5.28 -48.90 54.88
C PHE A 40 -6.04 -49.41 56.12
N LEU A 41 -7.29 -48.98 56.30
CA LEU A 41 -8.12 -49.46 57.42
C LEU A 41 -8.35 -50.98 57.36
N HIS A 42 -8.56 -51.52 56.16
CA HIS A 42 -8.68 -52.97 55.97
C HIS A 42 -7.40 -53.72 56.35
N LEU A 43 -6.22 -53.17 56.03
CA LEU A 43 -4.95 -53.74 56.49
C LEU A 43 -4.85 -53.73 58.03
N CYS A 44 -5.26 -52.64 58.70
CA CYS A 44 -5.29 -52.58 60.16
C CYS A 44 -6.21 -53.65 60.75
N ASP A 45 -7.41 -53.83 60.20
CA ASP A 45 -8.37 -54.84 60.64
C ASP A 45 -7.82 -56.27 60.48
N GLU A 46 -7.21 -56.60 59.34
CA GLU A 46 -6.61 -57.91 59.07
C GLU A 46 -5.34 -58.16 59.91
N ALA A 47 -4.59 -57.10 60.27
CA ALA A 47 -3.43 -57.21 61.14
C ALA A 47 -3.82 -57.46 62.61
N GLU A 48 -4.95 -56.92 63.08
CA GLU A 48 -5.44 -57.11 64.44
C GLU A 48 -6.23 -58.41 64.64
N ARG A 49 -6.99 -58.83 63.63
CA ARG A 49 -8.01 -59.90 63.76
C ARG A 49 -7.89 -61.02 62.73
N GLY A 50 -7.08 -60.83 61.69
CA GLY A 50 -6.94 -61.76 60.56
C GLY A 50 -5.78 -62.74 60.73
N SER A 51 -5.54 -63.51 59.66
CA SER A 51 -4.35 -64.37 59.54
C SER A 51 -3.17 -63.60 58.93
N VAL A 52 -1.95 -64.09 59.14
CA VAL A 52 -0.74 -63.51 58.54
C VAL A 52 -0.86 -63.41 57.01
N GLU A 53 -1.41 -64.45 56.36
CA GLU A 53 -1.61 -64.47 54.91
C GLU A 53 -2.67 -63.46 54.44
N ALA A 54 -3.71 -63.20 55.24
CA ALA A 54 -4.72 -62.19 54.93
C ALA A 54 -4.15 -60.77 55.07
N ALA A 55 -3.33 -60.53 56.10
CA ALA A 55 -2.64 -59.27 56.30
C ALA A 55 -1.63 -58.98 55.16
N GLU A 56 -0.88 -59.98 54.69
CA GLU A 56 0.03 -59.84 53.53
C GLU A 56 -0.73 -59.48 52.24
N LYS A 57 -1.87 -60.14 51.98
CA LYS A 57 -2.72 -59.80 50.82
C LYS A 57 -3.30 -58.38 50.91
N ALA A 58 -3.69 -57.94 52.11
CA ALA A 58 -4.17 -56.58 52.34
C ALA A 58 -3.04 -55.54 52.14
N TYR A 59 -1.82 -55.86 52.56
CA TYR A 59 -0.63 -55.03 52.36
C TYR A 59 -0.30 -54.86 50.88
N ASP A 60 -0.26 -55.95 50.11
CA ASP A 60 -0.06 -55.90 48.67
C ASP A 60 -1.13 -55.07 47.96
N ALA A 61 -2.38 -55.19 48.40
CA ALA A 61 -3.48 -54.40 47.84
C ALA A 61 -3.33 -52.89 48.13
N LEU A 62 -2.83 -52.53 49.32
CA LEU A 62 -2.50 -51.15 49.67
C LEU A 62 -1.34 -50.62 48.82
N MET A 63 -0.26 -51.40 48.68
CA MET A 63 0.92 -51.01 47.88
C MET A 63 0.58 -50.82 46.41
N ARG A 64 -0.28 -51.68 45.83
CA ARG A 64 -0.80 -51.51 44.47
C ARG A 64 -1.60 -50.20 44.31
N GLU A 65 -2.40 -49.83 45.30
CA GLU A 65 -3.16 -48.58 45.25
C GLU A 65 -2.24 -47.35 45.30
N ILE A 66 -1.20 -47.39 46.16
CA ILE A 66 -0.18 -46.33 46.23
C ILE A 66 0.54 -46.19 44.88
N ALA A 67 0.98 -47.31 44.29
CA ALA A 67 1.65 -47.31 42.99
C ALA A 67 0.75 -46.75 41.86
N MET A 68 -0.55 -47.05 41.90
CA MET A 68 -1.52 -46.52 40.93
C MET A 68 -1.67 -44.99 41.06
N ILE A 69 -1.74 -44.47 42.29
CA ILE A 69 -1.82 -43.02 42.54
C ILE A 69 -0.54 -42.31 42.09
N ASP A 70 0.63 -42.89 42.38
CA ASP A 70 1.91 -42.32 41.95
C ASP A 70 2.01 -42.23 40.42
N LEU A 71 1.65 -43.31 39.71
CA LEU A 71 1.60 -43.30 38.25
C LEU A 71 0.64 -42.23 37.69
N GLN A 72 -0.52 -42.05 38.32
CA GLN A 72 -1.46 -41.01 37.95
C GLN A 72 -0.88 -39.61 38.17
N ASN A 73 -0.18 -39.37 39.28
CA ASN A 73 0.48 -38.10 39.58
C ASN A 73 1.59 -37.79 38.56
N GLN A 74 2.44 -38.78 38.24
CA GLN A 74 3.49 -38.63 37.23
C GLN A 74 2.89 -38.28 35.86
N LYS A 75 1.77 -38.94 35.48
CA LYS A 75 1.03 -38.60 34.27
C LYS A 75 0.53 -37.15 34.28
N GLN A 76 -0.06 -36.69 35.38
CA GLN A 76 -0.56 -35.32 35.48
C GLN A 76 0.58 -34.30 35.40
N ALA A 77 1.71 -34.55 36.07
CA ALA A 77 2.89 -33.70 35.99
C ALA A 77 3.41 -33.58 34.54
N ALA A 78 3.52 -34.69 33.82
CA ALA A 78 3.94 -34.70 32.42
C ALA A 78 2.98 -33.92 31.51
N ILE A 79 1.67 -34.01 31.77
CA ILE A 79 0.66 -33.22 31.04
C ILE A 79 0.80 -31.73 31.35
N MET A 80 1.01 -31.35 32.62
CA MET A 80 1.23 -29.96 33.00
C MET A 80 2.47 -29.37 32.32
N ASP A 81 3.57 -30.13 32.27
CA ASP A 81 4.80 -29.70 31.60
C ASP A 81 4.64 -29.58 30.08
N ALA A 82 3.86 -30.47 29.46
CA ALA A 82 3.52 -30.37 28.04
C ALA A 82 2.68 -29.11 27.77
N ASN A 83 1.62 -28.88 28.55
CA ASN A 83 0.74 -27.72 28.42
C ASN A 83 1.50 -26.40 28.63
N ARG A 84 2.44 -26.35 29.59
CA ARG A 84 3.27 -25.17 29.81
C ARG A 84 4.13 -24.84 28.58
N ARG A 85 4.80 -25.84 28.00
CA ARG A 85 5.59 -25.65 26.77
C ARG A 85 4.72 -25.23 25.60
N GLU A 86 3.51 -25.78 25.49
CA GLU A 86 2.56 -25.40 24.45
C GLU A 86 2.10 -23.95 24.62
N GLN A 87 1.80 -23.52 25.85
CA GLN A 87 1.44 -22.14 26.16
C GLN A 87 2.57 -21.16 25.79
N GLU A 88 3.82 -21.47 26.12
CA GLU A 88 4.98 -20.67 25.73
C GLU A 88 5.11 -20.57 24.20
N SER A 89 4.89 -21.67 23.48
CA SER A 89 4.87 -21.70 22.01
C SER A 89 3.76 -20.83 21.42
N TYR A 90 2.56 -20.83 22.01
CA TYR A 90 1.46 -19.98 21.56
C TYR A 90 1.75 -18.49 21.79
N VAL A 91 2.35 -18.13 22.94
CA VAL A 91 2.75 -16.74 23.20
C VAL A 91 3.76 -16.26 22.16
N ALA A 92 4.76 -17.08 21.83
CA ALA A 92 5.74 -16.74 20.81
C ALA A 92 5.09 -16.57 19.41
N LYS A 93 4.21 -17.48 19.01
CA LYS A 93 3.45 -17.39 17.74
C LYS A 93 2.56 -16.15 17.70
N GLN A 94 1.92 -15.79 18.82
CA GLN A 94 1.09 -14.60 18.91
C GLN A 94 1.93 -13.33 18.70
N GLN A 95 3.11 -13.25 19.32
CA GLN A 95 4.02 -12.12 19.12
C GLN A 95 4.48 -12.02 17.66
N GLN A 96 4.83 -13.15 17.04
CA GLN A 96 5.21 -13.19 15.63
C GLN A 96 4.07 -12.72 14.72
N LEU A 97 2.84 -13.22 14.94
CA LEU A 97 1.67 -12.83 14.17
C LEU A 97 1.41 -11.31 14.26
N LEU A 98 1.55 -10.73 15.45
CA LEU A 98 1.40 -9.28 15.64
C LEU A 98 2.47 -8.49 14.87
N ALA A 99 3.72 -8.95 14.88
CA ALA A 99 4.80 -8.33 14.11
C ALA A 99 4.53 -8.42 12.59
N ASP A 100 4.08 -9.58 12.11
CA ASP A 100 3.73 -9.79 10.69
C ASP A 100 2.55 -8.90 10.26
N ILE A 101 1.56 -8.69 11.14
CA ILE A 101 0.44 -7.78 10.90
C ILE A 101 0.92 -6.34 10.76
N GLU A 102 1.80 -5.87 11.65
CA GLU A 102 2.34 -4.51 11.57
C GLU A 102 3.20 -4.32 10.31
N GLN A 103 4.02 -5.32 9.94
CA GLN A 103 4.77 -5.28 8.69
C GLN A 103 3.85 -5.21 7.47
N ALA A 104 2.80 -6.05 7.42
CA ALA A 104 1.85 -6.04 6.32
C ALA A 104 1.12 -4.70 6.19
N LYS A 105 0.80 -4.02 7.31
CA LYS A 105 0.23 -2.66 7.27
C LYS A 105 1.20 -1.65 6.64
N LEU A 106 2.47 -1.69 7.02
CA LEU A 106 3.49 -0.82 6.43
C LEU A 106 3.64 -1.06 4.93
N ASP A 107 3.66 -2.33 4.51
CA ASP A 107 3.76 -2.71 3.10
C ASP A 107 2.55 -2.23 2.30
N ILE A 108 1.33 -2.31 2.86
CA ILE A 108 0.11 -1.77 2.24
C ILE A 108 0.23 -0.27 2.01
N GLU A 109 0.67 0.49 3.01
CA GLU A 109 0.82 1.95 2.86
C GLU A 109 1.90 2.32 1.85
N ALA A 110 3.02 1.59 1.83
CA ALA A 110 4.05 1.77 0.81
C ALA A 110 3.51 1.49 -0.61
N LYS A 111 2.75 0.40 -0.78
CA LYS A 111 2.15 0.03 -2.07
C LYS A 111 1.06 1.00 -2.53
N LYS A 112 0.30 1.59 -1.60
CA LYS A 112 -0.63 2.68 -1.95
C LYS A 112 0.11 3.89 -2.50
N ALA A 113 1.21 4.30 -1.87
CA ALA A 113 2.00 5.43 -2.33
C ALA A 113 2.59 5.17 -3.73
N GLU A 114 3.12 3.96 -3.96
CA GLU A 114 3.63 3.52 -5.27
C GLU A 114 2.51 3.55 -6.34
N LEU A 115 1.30 3.10 -5.98
CA LEU A 115 0.16 3.10 -6.90
C LEU A 115 -0.25 4.51 -7.30
N GLU A 116 -0.31 5.46 -6.36
CA GLU A 116 -0.65 6.85 -6.70
C GLU A 116 0.41 7.49 -7.60
N GLN A 117 1.70 7.23 -7.37
CA GLN A 117 2.76 7.66 -8.28
C GLN A 117 2.60 7.07 -9.68
N ALA A 118 2.31 5.77 -9.77
CA ALA A 118 2.08 5.10 -11.05
C ALA A 118 0.87 5.67 -11.80
N ARG A 119 -0.20 6.08 -11.10
CA ARG A 119 -1.36 6.74 -11.70
C ARG A 119 -1.00 8.09 -12.31
N VAL A 120 -0.23 8.91 -11.59
CA VAL A 120 0.24 10.22 -12.09
C VAL A 120 1.06 10.04 -13.35
N VAL A 121 2.01 9.09 -13.36
CA VAL A 121 2.82 8.78 -14.56
C VAL A 121 1.94 8.33 -15.73
N ARG A 122 0.94 7.47 -15.47
CA ARG A 122 0.00 7.03 -16.51
C ARG A 122 -0.79 8.20 -17.10
N GLN A 123 -1.30 9.08 -16.24
CA GLN A 123 -2.03 10.27 -16.68
C GLN A 123 -1.15 11.17 -17.55
N HIS A 124 0.08 11.46 -17.13
CA HIS A 124 1.00 12.25 -17.94
C HIS A 124 1.28 11.58 -19.29
N ASN A 125 1.47 10.25 -19.33
CA ASN A 125 1.68 9.53 -20.58
C ASN A 125 0.46 9.62 -21.52
N GLU A 126 -0.75 9.52 -20.98
CA GLU A 126 -1.99 9.71 -21.74
C GLU A 126 -2.08 11.15 -22.31
N GLU A 127 -1.77 12.16 -21.51
CA GLU A 127 -1.72 13.57 -21.95
C GLU A 127 -0.66 13.79 -23.04
N TYR A 128 0.52 13.17 -22.90
CA TYR A 128 1.59 13.24 -23.91
C TYR A 128 1.19 12.56 -25.21
N GLU A 129 0.47 11.44 -25.19
CA GLU A 129 -0.02 10.79 -26.42
C GLU A 129 -1.05 11.66 -27.16
N VAL A 130 -1.95 12.33 -26.42
CA VAL A 130 -2.90 13.29 -27.03
C VAL A 130 -2.14 14.43 -27.73
N LEU A 131 -1.17 15.04 -27.04
CA LEU A 131 -0.34 16.10 -27.62
C LEU A 131 0.48 15.59 -28.81
N ARG A 132 1.04 14.37 -28.72
CA ARG A 132 1.78 13.73 -29.80
C ARG A 132 0.93 13.57 -31.04
N HIS A 133 -0.31 13.09 -30.90
CA HIS A 133 -1.25 12.99 -32.02
C HIS A 133 -1.52 14.35 -32.68
N LEU A 134 -1.72 15.41 -31.90
CA LEU A 134 -1.92 16.77 -32.41
C LEU A 134 -0.68 17.29 -33.16
N VAL A 135 0.52 17.07 -32.60
CA VAL A 135 1.79 17.49 -33.20
C VAL A 135 2.06 16.76 -34.52
N VAL A 136 1.71 15.47 -34.61
CA VAL A 136 1.88 14.67 -35.84
C VAL A 136 0.97 15.13 -36.97
N GLN A 137 -0.20 15.70 -36.66
CA GLN A 137 -1.09 16.29 -37.67
C GLN A 137 -0.54 17.58 -38.28
N ALA A 138 0.33 18.29 -37.56
CA ALA A 138 0.96 19.50 -38.07
C ALA A 138 2.09 19.15 -39.06
N PRO A 139 2.33 19.98 -40.09
CA PRO A 139 3.42 19.75 -41.02
C PRO A 139 4.79 19.82 -40.30
N PRO A 140 5.80 19.09 -40.79
CA PRO A 140 7.14 19.15 -40.21
C PRO A 140 7.68 20.58 -40.22
N ARG A 141 8.26 21.03 -39.10
CA ARG A 141 8.83 22.39 -38.97
C ARG A 141 9.78 22.75 -40.12
N ALA A 142 10.58 21.79 -40.58
CA ALA A 142 11.50 21.99 -41.71
C ALA A 142 10.77 22.29 -43.03
N ALA A 143 9.59 21.70 -43.26
CA ALA A 143 8.78 21.98 -44.44
C ALA A 143 8.21 23.41 -44.38
N THR A 144 7.61 23.77 -43.24
CA THR A 144 7.07 25.13 -43.02
C THR A 144 8.17 26.18 -43.11
N GLN A 145 9.37 25.93 -42.56
CA GLN A 145 10.49 26.86 -42.64
C GLN A 145 10.94 27.10 -44.10
N ARG A 146 11.03 26.04 -44.92
CA ARG A 146 11.36 26.18 -46.34
C ARG A 146 10.32 27.02 -47.09
N GLU A 147 9.05 26.87 -46.74
CA GLU A 147 7.97 27.65 -47.34
C GLU A 147 8.05 29.13 -46.94
N ILE A 148 8.30 29.41 -45.66
CA ILE A 148 8.57 30.77 -45.15
C ILE A 148 9.74 31.40 -45.92
N ASP A 149 10.87 30.68 -46.03
CA ASP A 149 12.06 31.19 -46.72
C ASP A 149 11.76 31.47 -48.21
N ARG A 150 10.96 30.62 -48.87
CA ARG A 150 10.53 30.83 -50.25
C ARG A 150 9.66 32.09 -50.39
N VAL A 151 8.69 32.26 -49.50
CA VAL A 151 7.80 33.42 -49.51
C VAL A 151 8.58 34.70 -49.25
N ASN A 152 9.50 34.70 -48.27
CA ASN A 152 10.36 35.85 -47.96
C ASN A 152 11.21 36.28 -49.16
N ARG A 153 11.86 35.34 -49.85
CA ARG A 153 12.60 35.65 -51.09
C ARG A 153 11.71 36.25 -52.18
N THR A 154 10.47 35.77 -52.28
CA THR A 154 9.51 36.31 -53.25
C THR A 154 9.11 37.75 -52.89
N ILE A 155 8.87 38.02 -51.61
CA ILE A 155 8.58 39.38 -51.10
C ILE A 155 9.75 40.31 -51.37
N GLU A 156 10.98 39.88 -51.07
CA GLU A 156 12.20 40.65 -51.35
C GLU A 156 12.32 41.00 -52.84
N LYS A 157 12.08 40.02 -53.72
CA LYS A 157 12.09 40.22 -55.17
C LYS A 157 11.06 41.25 -55.63
N ILE A 158 9.79 41.09 -55.21
CA ILE A 158 8.70 42.01 -55.58
C ILE A 158 8.97 43.41 -55.03
N THR A 159 9.51 43.51 -53.81
CA THR A 159 9.85 44.80 -53.19
C THR A 159 10.97 45.49 -53.96
N ALA A 160 11.98 44.75 -54.43
CA ALA A 160 13.05 45.29 -55.26
C ALA A 160 12.54 45.75 -56.64
N GLU A 161 11.67 44.98 -57.28
CA GLU A 161 11.01 45.35 -58.54
C GLU A 161 10.13 46.60 -58.36
N GLY A 162 9.34 46.67 -57.27
CA GLY A 162 8.55 47.83 -56.91
C GLY A 162 9.40 49.09 -56.72
N LYS A 163 10.52 48.99 -55.99
CA LYS A 163 11.49 50.09 -55.83
C LYS A 163 12.07 50.52 -57.18
N LYS A 164 12.40 49.57 -58.06
CA LYS A 164 12.91 49.86 -59.41
C LYS A 164 11.88 50.61 -60.27
N ILE A 165 10.63 50.15 -60.28
CA ILE A 165 9.54 50.80 -61.03
C ILE A 165 9.26 52.20 -60.47
N ALA A 166 9.20 52.34 -59.13
CA ALA A 166 9.03 53.65 -58.49
C ALA A 166 10.14 54.64 -58.90
N GLY A 167 11.40 54.18 -58.95
CA GLY A 167 12.51 54.99 -59.46
C GLY A 167 12.38 55.38 -60.94
N ILE A 168 11.90 54.48 -61.80
CA ILE A 168 11.63 54.78 -63.21
C ILE A 168 10.51 55.82 -63.35
N MET A 169 9.41 55.65 -62.60
CA MET A 169 8.28 56.59 -62.61
C MET A 169 8.69 57.97 -62.13
N GLN A 170 9.55 58.05 -61.11
CA GLN A 170 10.10 59.33 -60.63
C GLN A 170 10.94 60.03 -61.71
N LYS A 171 11.81 59.30 -62.42
CA LYS A 171 12.57 59.85 -63.55
C LYS A 171 11.66 60.34 -64.67
N ARG A 172 10.63 59.58 -65.05
CA ARG A 172 9.64 60.02 -66.06
C ARG A 172 8.89 61.26 -65.61
N ARG A 173 8.48 61.33 -64.34
CA ARG A 173 7.84 62.53 -63.76
C ARG A 173 8.75 63.76 -63.87
N GLN A 174 10.04 63.62 -63.59
CA GLN A 174 11.02 64.70 -63.78
C GLN A 174 11.18 65.10 -65.25
N GLN A 175 11.25 64.13 -66.17
CA GLN A 175 11.34 64.38 -67.61
C GLN A 175 10.10 65.11 -68.15
N PHE A 176 8.89 64.70 -67.75
CA PHE A 176 7.65 65.38 -68.13
C PHE A 176 7.59 66.80 -67.55
N ALA A 177 7.98 67.00 -66.30
CA ALA A 177 8.04 68.34 -65.71
C ALA A 177 8.98 69.27 -66.49
N LEU A 178 10.14 68.76 -66.92
CA LEU A 178 11.06 69.50 -67.79
C LEU A 178 10.43 69.81 -69.16
N LEU A 179 9.77 68.83 -69.79
CA LEU A 179 9.09 69.04 -71.07
C LEU A 179 7.99 70.10 -70.95
N PHE A 180 7.16 70.05 -69.90
CA PHE A 180 6.14 71.07 -69.65
C PHE A 180 6.77 72.46 -69.48
N HIS A 181 7.88 72.58 -68.75
CA HIS A 181 8.59 73.84 -68.62
C HIS A 181 9.11 74.37 -69.98
N VAL A 182 9.63 73.51 -70.85
CA VAL A 182 10.08 73.90 -72.20
C VAL A 182 8.89 74.29 -73.07
N ILE A 183 7.76 73.61 -72.96
CA ILE A 183 6.52 73.98 -73.67
C ILE A 183 6.03 75.36 -73.20
N ASP A 184 5.98 75.60 -71.89
CA ASP A 184 5.58 76.90 -71.32
C ASP A 184 6.54 78.02 -71.80
N GLU A 185 7.85 77.76 -71.85
CA GLU A 185 8.83 78.71 -72.39
C GLU A 185 8.62 78.98 -73.89
N LEU A 186 8.42 77.94 -74.69
CA LEU A 186 8.14 78.09 -76.12
C LEU A 186 6.82 78.83 -76.37
N GLN A 187 5.79 78.54 -75.58
CA GLN A 187 4.52 79.26 -75.62
C GLN A 187 4.70 80.74 -75.27
N ARG A 188 5.46 81.05 -74.21
CA ARG A 188 5.83 82.43 -73.89
C ARG A 188 6.58 83.13 -75.01
N VAL A 189 7.53 82.46 -75.66
CA VAL A 189 8.28 83.02 -76.79
C VAL A 189 7.37 83.26 -78.01
N THR A 190 6.40 82.39 -78.27
CA THR A 190 5.42 82.62 -79.34
C THR A 190 4.40 83.71 -79.00
N GLU A 191 3.97 83.82 -77.74
CA GLU A 191 3.08 84.89 -77.28
C GLU A 191 3.80 86.25 -77.26
N GLU A 192 5.08 86.28 -76.87
CA GLU A 192 5.96 87.46 -76.95
C GLU A 192 6.33 87.81 -78.42
N GLY A 193 6.19 86.86 -79.36
CA GLY A 193 6.41 87.06 -80.79
C GLY A 193 5.19 87.56 -81.58
N ASP A 194 3.98 87.22 -81.14
CA ASP A 194 2.71 87.71 -81.74
C ASP A 194 2.38 89.15 -81.29
N ASP A 195 2.95 89.62 -80.17
CA ASP A 195 2.84 91.02 -79.72
C ASP A 195 3.87 91.96 -80.41
N ALA A 196 4.77 91.41 -81.24
CA ALA A 196 5.73 92.15 -82.05
C ALA A 196 5.34 92.24 -83.55
N GLY A 197 4.16 91.75 -83.92
CA GLY A 197 3.65 91.71 -85.29
C GLY A 197 2.29 92.41 -85.45
N ALA A 198 2.27 93.73 -85.22
CA ALA A 198 1.27 94.64 -85.80
C ALA A 198 1.71 95.08 -87.21
#